data_AF-A0A933FWC6-F1
#
_entry.id   AF-A0A933FWC6-F1
#
_cell.length_a   1.000
_cell.length_b   1.000
_cell.length_c   1.000
_cell.angle_alpha   90.00
_cell.angle_beta   90.00
_cell.angle_gamma   90.00
#
_symmetry.space_group_name_H-M   'P 1'
#
loop_
_entity.id
_entity.type
_entity.pdbx_description
1 polymer ?
#
loop_
_entity_poly.entity_id
_entity_poly.type
_entity_poly.pdbx_seq_one_letter_code
_entity_poly.pdbx_strand_id
1 'polypeptide(L)'
;MDKDFKVEESVDVKKVPKRIAFIKGRTAARVKKADDEMVMTFPNLVIIEIIAFEIMVIVLAIVSLLVDAPLEWIANPEHTPNPAKAPWYFLGLQELLHYFPPVVGGVILPALAVIALIVIPYFRINIKREGLWKEHRKQTFLVLIIVMAMVSFILLMFKVYAMLIPTLIVTACMLIPYFSKKEVGFVSWLDTRPLSWWIMTWFVIIVVILTAIGTMFRGPEWSWTWPWEGIY
;
A
#
# COMPACT_ATOMS: atom_id res chain seq x y z
N MET A 1 52.92 13.60 24.91
CA MET A 1 53.02 12.17 24.60
C MET A 1 52.38 11.96 23.24
N ASP A 2 53.16 12.09 22.17
CA ASP A 2 52.72 11.71 20.83
C ASP A 2 52.54 10.19 20.82
N LYS A 3 51.31 9.74 20.58
CA LYS A 3 51.02 8.33 20.33
C LYS A 3 51.01 8.15 18.82
N ASP A 4 52.01 7.43 18.34
CA ASP A 4 52.18 7.10 16.93
C ASP A 4 51.13 6.03 16.55
N PHE A 5 50.07 6.46 15.86
CA PHE A 5 48.97 5.56 15.47
C PHE A 5 49.27 4.95 14.10
N LYS A 6 49.57 3.65 14.07
CA LYS A 6 49.72 2.89 12.81
C LYS A 6 48.37 2.37 12.34
N VAL A 7 48.08 2.58 11.05
CA VAL A 7 46.90 2.03 10.38
C VAL A 7 47.19 0.57 10.05
N GLU A 8 46.40 -0.35 10.61
CA GLU A 8 46.54 -1.79 10.39
C GLU A 8 45.31 -2.31 9.63
N GLU A 9 45.50 -2.79 8.40
CA GLU A 9 44.44 -3.28 7.50
C GLU A 9 44.09 -4.77 7.74
N SER A 10 44.31 -5.29 8.94
CA SER A 10 44.08 -6.72 9.22
C SER A 10 42.61 -7.03 9.55
N VAL A 11 42.06 -8.04 8.89
CA VAL A 11 40.64 -8.48 9.02
C VAL A 11 40.45 -9.41 10.24
N ASP A 12 41.53 -9.83 10.89
CA ASP A 12 41.50 -10.82 11.98
C ASP A 12 40.99 -10.19 13.30
N VAL A 13 39.78 -10.58 13.69
CA VAL A 13 39.04 -10.00 14.83
C VAL A 13 39.65 -10.39 16.18
N LYS A 14 40.43 -11.48 16.25
CA LYS A 14 40.97 -12.00 17.51
C LYS A 14 42.19 -11.25 18.04
N LYS A 15 42.91 -10.52 17.18
CA LYS A 15 44.20 -9.89 17.54
C LYS A 15 44.07 -8.51 18.18
N VAL A 16 43.00 -7.76 17.89
CA VAL A 16 42.83 -6.38 18.40
C VAL A 16 41.38 -6.13 18.83
N PRO A 17 41.07 -6.13 20.13
CA PRO A 17 39.69 -6.06 20.64
C PRO A 17 39.05 -4.66 20.59
N LYS A 18 39.82 -3.59 20.36
CA LYS A 18 39.29 -2.21 20.22
C LYS A 18 39.71 -1.61 18.89
N ARG A 19 38.74 -1.37 18.00
CA ARG A 19 38.91 -0.67 16.72
C ARG A 19 38.19 0.68 16.80
N ILE A 20 38.88 1.78 16.48
CA ILE A 20 38.28 3.11 16.33
C ILE A 20 38.15 3.36 14.82
N ALA A 21 36.92 3.32 14.30
CA ALA A 21 36.67 3.61 12.89
C ALA A 21 36.56 5.13 12.68
N PHE A 22 37.53 5.72 11.97
CA PHE A 22 37.42 7.09 11.50
C PHE A 22 36.53 7.15 10.26
N ILE A 23 35.25 7.46 10.45
CA ILE A 23 34.31 7.71 9.35
C ILE A 23 34.49 9.16 8.91
N LYS A 24 35.23 9.40 7.82
CA LYS A 24 35.28 10.71 7.15
C LYS A 24 33.87 11.05 6.66
N GLY A 25 33.27 12.10 7.21
CA GLY A 25 31.85 12.48 7.05
C GLY A 25 31.38 12.94 5.67
N ARG A 26 31.96 12.44 4.56
CA ARG A 26 31.50 12.77 3.19
C ARG A 26 31.31 11.59 2.26
N THR A 27 31.51 10.37 2.72
CA THR A 27 31.14 9.18 1.93
C THR A 27 30.19 8.38 2.78
N ALA A 28 28.88 8.49 2.47
CA ALA A 28 27.92 7.52 2.97
C ALA A 28 28.52 6.14 2.69
N ALA A 29 28.63 5.30 3.72
CA ALA A 29 29.02 3.91 3.53
C ALA A 29 28.03 3.33 2.53
N ARG A 30 28.44 3.28 1.25
CA ARG A 30 27.71 2.56 0.22
C ARG A 30 27.86 1.14 0.71
N VAL A 31 26.82 0.63 1.38
CA VAL A 31 26.67 -0.79 1.63
C VAL A 31 26.74 -1.38 0.23
N LYS A 32 27.93 -1.83 -0.17
CA LYS A 32 28.06 -2.75 -1.29
C LYS A 32 27.17 -3.88 -0.83
N LYS A 33 25.98 -3.98 -1.43
CA LYS A 33 25.10 -5.13 -1.24
C LYS A 33 26.04 -6.31 -1.45
N ALA A 34 26.26 -7.10 -0.40
CA ALA A 34 27.06 -8.31 -0.53
C ALA A 34 26.46 -9.01 -1.76
N ASP A 35 27.30 -9.33 -2.73
CA ASP A 35 26.81 -10.02 -3.93
C ASP A 35 26.19 -11.30 -3.39
N ASP A 36 24.86 -11.38 -3.43
CA ASP A 36 24.14 -12.55 -2.92
C ASP A 36 24.68 -13.74 -3.73
N GLU A 37 24.92 -14.88 -3.08
CA GLU A 37 25.55 -16.02 -3.74
C GLU A 37 24.68 -16.45 -4.93
N MET A 38 25.16 -16.18 -6.15
CA MET A 38 24.40 -16.39 -7.38
C MET A 38 24.39 -17.88 -7.72
N VAL A 39 23.20 -18.47 -7.76
CA VAL A 39 22.98 -19.86 -8.14
C VAL A 39 22.50 -19.97 -9.60
N MET A 40 22.80 -21.09 -10.25
CA MET A 40 22.29 -21.35 -11.60
C MET A 40 20.75 -21.37 -11.61
N THR A 41 20.14 -20.65 -12.55
CA THR A 41 18.68 -20.54 -12.69
C THR A 41 18.03 -21.90 -12.90
N PHE A 42 18.64 -22.74 -13.74
CA PHE A 42 18.31 -24.15 -13.85
C PHE A 42 19.41 -24.97 -13.14
N PRO A 43 19.06 -25.90 -12.24
CA PRO A 43 17.71 -26.36 -11.89
C PRO A 43 17.02 -25.56 -10.77
N ASN A 44 17.73 -24.68 -10.06
CA ASN A 44 17.27 -24.16 -8.76
C ASN A 44 15.97 -23.36 -8.83
N LEU A 45 15.89 -22.32 -9.67
CA LEU A 45 14.70 -21.47 -9.76
C LEU A 45 13.59 -22.19 -10.54
N VAL A 46 13.93 -22.78 -11.69
CA VAL A 46 12.95 -23.38 -12.60
C VAL A 46 12.16 -24.51 -11.95
N ILE A 47 12.83 -25.38 -11.16
CA ILE A 47 12.12 -26.46 -10.45
C ILE A 47 11.16 -25.89 -9.39
N ILE A 48 11.57 -24.86 -8.64
CA ILE A 48 10.72 -24.23 -7.64
C ILE A 48 9.49 -23.60 -8.29
N GLU A 49 9.66 -22.91 -9.42
CA GLU A 49 8.55 -22.31 -10.17
C GLU A 49 7.59 -23.35 -10.73
N ILE A 50 8.09 -24.47 -11.27
CA ILE A 50 7.23 -25.57 -11.75
C ILE A 50 6.45 -26.19 -10.59
N ILE A 51 7.09 -26.44 -9.44
CA ILE A 51 6.40 -26.96 -8.26
C ILE A 51 5.32 -25.97 -7.79
N ALA A 52 5.63 -24.67 -7.71
CA ALA A 52 4.66 -23.65 -7.33
C ALA A 52 3.50 -23.54 -8.32
N PHE A 53 3.78 -23.65 -9.62
CA PHE A 53 2.76 -23.69 -10.67
C PHE A 53 1.85 -24.91 -10.55
N GLU A 54 2.42 -26.10 -10.37
CA GLU A 54 1.65 -27.33 -10.20
C GLU A 54 0.75 -27.26 -8.95
N ILE A 55 1.29 -26.78 -7.83
CA ILE A 55 0.49 -26.54 -6.61
C ILE A 55 -0.64 -25.56 -6.89
N MET A 56 -0.39 -24.47 -7.62
CA MET A 56 -1.43 -23.49 -7.98
C MET A 56 -2.53 -24.15 -8.83
N VAL A 57 -2.19 -24.96 -9.82
CA VAL A 57 -3.15 -25.69 -10.66
C VAL A 57 -3.98 -26.67 -9.84
N ILE A 58 -3.34 -27.43 -8.95
CA ILE A 58 -4.04 -28.36 -8.04
C ILE A 58 -5.03 -27.60 -7.15
N VAL A 59 -4.61 -26.48 -6.55
CA VAL A 59 -5.49 -25.64 -5.71
C VAL A 59 -6.68 -25.12 -6.53
N LEU A 60 -6.45 -24.59 -7.73
CA LEU A 60 -7.52 -24.10 -8.59
C LEU A 60 -8.48 -25.22 -9.02
N ALA A 61 -7.96 -26.41 -9.32
CA ALA A 61 -8.77 -27.58 -9.66
C ALA A 61 -9.65 -28.02 -8.47
N ILE A 62 -9.08 -28.09 -7.26
CA ILE A 62 -9.82 -28.41 -6.05
C ILE A 62 -10.93 -27.38 -5.80
N VAL A 63 -10.62 -26.08 -5.90
CA VAL A 63 -11.63 -25.01 -5.74
C VAL A 63 -12.74 -25.15 -6.78
N SER A 64 -12.41 -25.42 -8.04
CA SER A 64 -13.39 -25.60 -9.12
C SER A 64 -14.27 -26.85 -8.96
N LEU A 65 -13.79 -27.88 -8.26
CA LEU A 65 -14.57 -29.09 -7.97
C LEU A 65 -15.49 -28.92 -6.75
N LEU A 66 -15.14 -28.04 -5.83
CA LEU A 66 -15.88 -27.82 -4.58
C LEU A 66 -16.85 -26.64 -4.65
N VAL A 67 -16.61 -25.67 -5.54
CA VAL A 67 -17.37 -24.43 -5.63
C VAL A 67 -17.86 -24.23 -7.06
N ASP A 68 -19.17 -24.31 -7.26
CA ASP A 68 -19.79 -24.00 -8.54
C ASP A 68 -19.59 -22.52 -8.91
N ALA A 69 -19.37 -22.28 -10.19
CA ALA A 69 -19.28 -20.91 -10.70
C ALA A 69 -20.68 -20.24 -10.63
N PRO A 70 -20.79 -19.02 -10.08
CA PRO A 70 -22.04 -18.26 -10.06
C PRO A 70 -22.33 -17.71 -11.47
N LEU A 71 -22.78 -18.57 -12.38
CA LEU A 71 -23.14 -18.21 -13.74
C LEU A 71 -24.58 -17.68 -13.78
N GLU A 72 -24.76 -16.50 -14.38
CA GLU A 72 -26.08 -15.96 -14.69
C GLU A 72 -26.65 -16.61 -15.97
N TRP A 73 -27.90 -16.29 -16.32
CA TRP A 73 -28.51 -16.70 -17.58
C TRP A 73 -27.75 -16.15 -18.79
N ILE A 74 -28.09 -16.68 -19.97
CA ILE A 74 -27.57 -16.17 -21.24
C ILE A 74 -27.88 -14.66 -21.35
N ALA A 75 -26.91 -13.88 -21.81
CA ALA A 75 -27.02 -12.43 -21.91
C ALA A 75 -28.24 -12.02 -22.74
N ASN A 76 -29.11 -11.18 -22.16
CA ASN A 76 -30.27 -10.61 -22.81
C ASN A 76 -30.14 -9.07 -22.85
N PRO A 77 -30.01 -8.43 -24.03
CA PRO A 77 -29.92 -6.97 -24.15
C PRO A 77 -31.17 -6.22 -23.64
N GLU A 78 -32.33 -6.87 -23.58
CA GLU A 78 -33.58 -6.27 -23.13
C GLU A 78 -33.73 -6.29 -21.59
N HIS A 79 -32.87 -7.02 -20.87
CA HIS A 79 -32.95 -7.16 -19.42
C HIS A 79 -31.61 -6.85 -18.75
N THR A 80 -31.59 -5.80 -17.93
CA THR A 80 -30.40 -5.46 -17.12
C THR A 80 -30.53 -6.12 -15.74
N PRO A 81 -29.57 -6.96 -15.32
CA PRO A 81 -29.61 -7.59 -14.01
C PRO A 81 -29.53 -6.53 -12.90
N ASN A 82 -30.35 -6.68 -11.86
CA ASN A 82 -30.32 -5.83 -10.67
C ASN A 82 -30.22 -6.71 -9.42
N PRO A 83 -29.11 -6.68 -8.66
CA PRO A 83 -27.94 -5.79 -8.80
C PRO A 83 -26.87 -6.32 -9.77
N ALA A 84 -26.46 -5.52 -10.74
CA ALA A 84 -25.29 -5.83 -11.57
C ALA A 84 -23.98 -5.65 -10.79
N LYS A 85 -23.31 -6.75 -10.43
CA LYS A 85 -22.02 -6.75 -9.71
C LYS A 85 -20.87 -7.10 -10.66
N ALA A 86 -19.79 -6.34 -10.60
CA ALA A 86 -18.56 -6.64 -11.32
C ALA A 86 -17.78 -7.77 -10.63
N PRO A 87 -16.81 -8.39 -11.31
CA PRO A 87 -15.86 -9.30 -10.66
C PRO A 87 -15.19 -8.65 -9.45
N TRP A 88 -14.84 -9.45 -8.45
CA TRP A 88 -14.38 -8.98 -7.14
C TRP A 88 -13.20 -8.00 -7.19
N TYR A 89 -12.27 -8.18 -8.13
CA TYR A 89 -11.11 -7.30 -8.33
C TYR A 89 -11.48 -5.92 -8.93
N PHE A 90 -12.68 -5.78 -9.50
CA PHE A 90 -13.23 -4.52 -9.98
C PHE A 90 -14.34 -3.94 -9.08
N LEU A 91 -14.81 -4.66 -8.06
CA LEU A 91 -15.88 -4.18 -7.19
C LEU A 91 -15.53 -2.85 -6.50
N GLY A 92 -14.30 -2.67 -6.04
CA GLY A 92 -13.87 -1.40 -5.45
C GLY A 92 -13.95 -0.22 -6.44
N LEU A 93 -13.61 -0.45 -7.71
CA LEU A 93 -13.74 0.56 -8.77
C LEU A 93 -15.21 0.82 -9.14
N GLN A 94 -16.03 -0.23 -9.17
CA GLN A 94 -17.45 -0.09 -9.41
C GLN A 94 -18.14 0.73 -8.31
N GLU A 95 -17.77 0.49 -7.06
CA GLU A 95 -18.28 1.24 -5.92
C GLU A 95 -17.82 2.71 -5.96
N LEU A 96 -16.57 2.95 -6.41
CA LEU A 96 -16.07 4.30 -6.66
C LEU A 96 -16.90 5.05 -7.73
N LEU A 97 -17.32 4.36 -8.79
CA LEU A 97 -18.17 4.88 -9.87
C LEU A 97 -19.59 5.22 -9.43
N HIS A 98 -20.07 4.63 -8.33
CA HIS A 98 -21.35 4.99 -7.74
C HIS A 98 -21.30 6.35 -7.05
N TYR A 99 -20.19 6.62 -6.35
CA TYR A 99 -20.03 7.83 -5.56
C TYR A 99 -19.57 9.04 -6.37
N PHE A 100 -18.78 8.82 -7.42
CA PHE A 100 -18.27 9.90 -8.27
C PHE A 100 -18.95 9.92 -9.64
N PRO A 101 -18.96 11.09 -10.32
CA PRO A 101 -19.35 11.14 -11.72
C PRO A 101 -18.58 10.08 -12.53
N PRO A 102 -19.22 9.36 -13.47
CA PRO A 102 -18.59 8.25 -14.19
C PRO A 102 -17.25 8.62 -14.86
N VAL A 103 -17.15 9.84 -15.37
CA VAL A 103 -15.92 10.38 -15.96
C VAL A 103 -14.79 10.47 -14.93
N VAL A 104 -15.08 10.92 -13.71
CA VAL A 104 -14.09 11.09 -12.64
C VAL A 104 -13.62 9.72 -12.13
N GLY A 105 -14.56 8.86 -11.74
CA GLY A 105 -14.24 7.56 -11.14
C GLY A 105 -13.69 6.55 -12.15
N GLY A 106 -14.19 6.54 -13.38
CA GLY A 106 -13.86 5.52 -14.38
C GLY A 106 -12.76 5.89 -15.35
N VAL A 107 -12.54 7.18 -15.61
CA VAL A 107 -11.58 7.63 -16.62
C VAL A 107 -10.45 8.42 -15.98
N ILE A 108 -10.77 9.51 -15.28
CA ILE A 108 -9.75 10.44 -14.77
C ILE A 108 -8.89 9.76 -13.69
N LEU A 109 -9.49 9.13 -12.68
CA LEU A 109 -8.73 8.55 -11.58
C LEU A 109 -7.82 7.39 -12.02
N PRO A 110 -8.28 6.41 -12.82
CA PRO A 110 -7.42 5.36 -13.36
C PRO A 110 -6.33 5.91 -14.30
N ALA A 111 -6.66 6.88 -15.16
CA ALA A 111 -5.68 7.51 -16.03
C ALA A 111 -4.57 8.21 -15.23
N LEU A 112 -4.93 8.94 -14.16
CA LEU A 112 -3.95 9.55 -13.26
C LEU A 112 -3.07 8.50 -12.56
N ALA A 113 -3.62 7.36 -12.16
CA ALA A 113 -2.84 6.27 -11.56
C ALA A 113 -1.82 5.69 -12.56
N VAL A 114 -2.22 5.48 -13.81
CA VAL A 114 -1.32 5.00 -14.89
C VAL A 114 -0.25 6.05 -15.19
N ILE A 115 -0.62 7.32 -15.34
CA ILE A 115 0.33 8.42 -15.55
C ILE A 115 1.31 8.51 -14.38
N ALA A 116 0.83 8.41 -13.13
CA ALA A 116 1.69 8.39 -11.96
C ALA A 116 2.70 7.25 -12.01
N LEU A 117 2.28 6.03 -12.38
CA LEU A 117 3.17 4.88 -12.52
C LEU A 117 4.25 5.10 -13.60
N ILE A 118 3.88 5.71 -14.73
CA ILE A 118 4.83 6.07 -15.80
C ILE A 118 5.81 7.14 -15.32
N VAL A 119 5.34 8.12 -14.54
CA VAL A 119 6.10 9.30 -14.15
C VAL A 119 7.04 9.05 -12.96
N ILE A 120 6.64 8.19 -12.01
CA ILE A 120 7.44 7.83 -10.82
C ILE A 120 8.92 7.52 -11.12
N PRO A 121 9.29 6.66 -12.10
CA PRO A 121 10.70 6.32 -12.35
C PRO A 121 11.55 7.51 -12.83
N TYR A 122 10.94 8.56 -13.38
CA TYR A 122 11.66 9.75 -13.86
C TYR A 122 12.02 10.73 -12.74
N PHE A 123 11.36 10.62 -11.58
CA PHE A 123 11.69 11.43 -10.43
C PHE A 123 12.71 10.71 -9.53
N ARG A 124 13.84 11.39 -9.25
CA ARG A 124 14.80 10.95 -8.24
C ARG A 124 14.26 11.21 -6.84
N ILE A 125 13.16 10.56 -6.48
CA ILE A 125 12.62 10.60 -5.12
C ILE A 125 13.55 9.73 -4.29
N ASN A 126 14.50 10.35 -3.59
CA ASN A 126 15.24 9.66 -2.54
C ASN A 126 14.26 9.42 -1.39
N ILE A 127 13.51 8.31 -1.43
CA ILE A 127 12.62 7.89 -0.34
C ILE A 127 13.53 7.49 0.81
N LYS A 128 14.00 8.49 1.57
CA LYS A 128 14.56 8.26 2.89
C LYS A 128 13.49 7.51 3.68
N ARG A 129 13.82 6.35 4.24
CA ARG A 129 12.95 5.60 5.16
C ARG A 129 12.88 6.30 6.53
N GLU A 130 12.78 7.62 6.49
CA GLU A 130 12.74 8.48 7.64
C GLU A 130 11.28 8.79 8.00
N GLY A 131 11.03 8.92 9.29
CA GLY A 131 9.71 9.26 9.82
C GLY A 131 9.19 10.58 9.28
N LEU A 132 7.86 10.67 9.10
CA LEU A 132 7.16 11.84 8.55
C LEU A 132 7.58 13.18 9.20
N TRP A 133 7.90 13.15 10.49
CA TRP A 133 8.12 14.34 11.32
C TRP A 133 9.60 14.73 11.54
N LYS A 134 10.56 14.04 10.92
CA LYS A 134 12.00 14.23 11.20
C LYS A 134 12.60 15.55 10.73
N GLU A 135 12.33 15.96 9.49
CA GLU A 135 12.95 17.15 8.90
C GLU A 135 12.08 18.41 9.10
N HIS A 136 11.18 18.69 8.16
CA HIS A 136 10.42 19.95 8.10
C HIS A 136 9.11 19.91 8.90
N ARG A 137 9.18 19.52 10.19
CA ARG A 137 8.01 19.18 11.02
C ARG A 137 6.80 20.12 10.91
N LYS A 138 6.99 21.45 10.98
CA LYS A 138 5.88 22.43 10.88
C LYS A 138 5.33 22.57 9.45
N GLN A 139 6.19 22.54 8.44
CA GLN A 139 5.77 22.65 7.04
C GLN A 139 5.05 21.37 6.61
N THR A 140 5.60 20.20 6.94
CA THR A 140 4.95 18.90 6.71
C THR A 140 3.58 18.84 7.40
N PHE A 141 3.46 19.37 8.62
CA PHE A 141 2.17 19.43 9.33
C PHE A 141 1.15 20.28 8.57
N LEU A 142 1.53 21.50 8.19
CA LEU A 142 0.65 22.41 7.46
C LEU A 142 0.23 21.84 6.10
N VAL A 143 1.17 21.32 5.32
CA VAL A 143 0.89 20.72 4.01
C VAL A 143 -0.03 19.51 4.18
N LEU A 144 0.26 18.63 5.14
CA LEU A 144 -0.56 17.43 5.39
C LEU A 144 -1.99 17.81 5.80
N ILE A 145 -2.16 18.75 6.73
CA ILE A 145 -3.49 19.21 7.15
C ILE A 145 -4.24 19.85 5.99
N ILE A 146 -3.59 20.71 5.20
CA ILE A 146 -4.24 21.37 4.05
C ILE A 146 -4.67 20.35 3.01
N VAL A 147 -3.78 19.42 2.65
CA VAL A 147 -4.08 18.37 1.66
C VAL A 147 -5.18 17.44 2.17
N MET A 148 -5.09 16.96 3.40
CA MET A 148 -6.12 16.08 3.97
C MET A 148 -7.45 16.81 4.16
N ALA A 149 -7.46 18.08 4.55
CA ALA A 149 -8.67 18.89 4.62
C ALA A 149 -9.29 19.11 3.24
N MET A 150 -8.47 19.37 2.21
CA MET A 150 -8.93 19.49 0.82
C MET A 150 -9.55 18.19 0.32
N VAL A 151 -8.89 17.05 0.56
CA VAL A 151 -9.41 15.73 0.21
C VAL A 151 -10.71 15.44 0.96
N SER A 152 -10.74 15.66 2.28
CA SER A 152 -11.96 15.47 3.09
C SER A 152 -13.10 16.40 2.66
N PHE A 153 -12.80 17.64 2.26
CA PHE A 153 -13.79 18.57 1.74
C PHE A 153 -14.38 18.10 0.41
N ILE A 154 -13.55 17.63 -0.52
CA ILE A 154 -14.00 17.03 -1.78
C ILE A 154 -14.89 15.82 -1.49
N LEU A 155 -14.46 14.90 -0.61
CA LEU A 155 -15.24 13.72 -0.24
C LEU A 155 -16.59 14.09 0.40
N LEU A 156 -16.63 15.13 1.23
CA LEU A 156 -17.87 15.65 1.82
C LEU A 156 -18.79 16.28 0.77
N MET A 157 -18.23 17.02 -0.19
CA MET A 157 -19.01 17.62 -1.29
C MET A 157 -19.77 16.56 -2.08
N PHE A 158 -19.12 15.43 -2.37
CA PHE A 158 -19.73 14.27 -3.04
C PHE A 158 -20.47 13.32 -2.09
N LYS A 159 -20.58 13.66 -0.79
CA LYS A 159 -21.22 12.85 0.27
C LYS A 159 -20.68 11.42 0.36
N VAL A 160 -19.39 11.23 0.12
CA VAL A 160 -18.77 9.90 0.06
C VAL A 160 -18.20 9.48 1.40
N TYR A 161 -19.11 9.11 2.30
CA TYR A 161 -18.75 8.76 3.69
C TYR A 161 -17.85 7.51 3.78
N ALA A 162 -18.04 6.54 2.88
CA ALA A 162 -17.27 5.31 2.81
C ALA A 162 -15.75 5.54 2.68
N MET A 163 -15.34 6.59 1.95
CA MET A 163 -13.93 6.99 1.82
C MET A 163 -13.53 8.06 2.83
N LEU A 164 -14.46 8.90 3.27
CA LEU A 164 -14.17 9.96 4.23
C LEU A 164 -13.76 9.40 5.60
N ILE A 165 -14.52 8.45 6.15
CA ILE A 165 -14.26 7.91 7.49
C ILE A 165 -12.85 7.31 7.58
N PRO A 166 -12.41 6.42 6.66
CA PRO A 166 -11.06 5.86 6.71
C PRO A 166 -9.98 6.93 6.47
N THR A 167 -10.25 7.92 5.61
CA THR A 167 -9.32 9.04 5.38
C THR A 167 -9.07 9.82 6.67
N LEU A 168 -10.13 10.11 7.43
CA LEU A 168 -10.03 10.80 8.72
C LEU A 168 -9.31 9.95 9.76
N ILE A 169 -9.57 8.64 9.82
CA ILE A 169 -8.88 7.71 10.73
C ILE A 169 -7.38 7.69 10.43
N VAL A 170 -6.99 7.48 9.17
CA VAL A 170 -5.58 7.45 8.80
C VAL A 170 -4.92 8.81 9.07
N THR A 171 -5.60 9.92 8.74
CA THR A 171 -5.11 11.27 9.05
C THR A 171 -4.89 11.45 10.54
N ALA A 172 -5.84 11.04 11.38
CA ALA A 172 -5.70 11.09 12.83
C ALA A 172 -4.48 10.27 13.28
N CYS A 173 -4.30 9.04 12.76
CA CYS A 173 -3.14 8.22 13.06
C CYS A 173 -1.81 8.86 12.61
N MET A 174 -1.77 9.57 11.48
CA MET A 174 -0.59 10.33 11.04
C MET A 174 -0.23 11.48 12.00
N LEU A 175 -1.24 12.09 12.61
CA LEU A 175 -1.10 13.25 13.50
C LEU A 175 -0.78 12.88 14.95
N ILE A 176 -1.11 11.67 15.42
CA ILE A 176 -0.84 11.25 16.81
C ILE A 176 0.63 11.46 17.22
N PRO A 177 1.64 11.04 16.41
CA PRO A 177 3.05 11.29 16.74
C PRO A 177 3.46 12.76 16.77
N TYR A 178 2.74 13.62 16.05
CA TYR A 178 2.99 15.06 16.08
C TYR A 178 2.68 15.66 17.46
N PHE A 179 1.62 15.21 18.13
CA PHE A 179 1.22 15.73 19.43
C PHE A 179 1.84 14.97 20.61
N SER A 180 2.19 13.70 20.42
CA SER A 180 2.69 12.84 21.50
C SER A 180 4.11 12.36 21.21
N LYS A 181 5.09 12.88 21.98
CA LYS A 181 6.48 12.42 21.96
C LYS A 181 6.68 11.27 22.95
N LYS A 182 6.05 10.11 22.72
CA LYS A 182 6.37 8.91 23.48
C LYS A 182 7.59 8.22 22.87
N GLU A 183 8.60 7.95 23.68
CA GLU A 183 9.85 7.32 23.21
C GLU A 183 9.66 5.82 22.88
N VAL A 184 8.71 5.15 23.55
CA VAL A 184 8.42 3.72 23.36
C VAL A 184 6.92 3.45 23.18
N GLY A 185 6.59 2.43 22.39
CA GLY A 185 5.22 1.95 22.15
C GLY A 185 4.65 2.30 20.77
N PHE A 186 3.33 2.16 20.63
CA PHE A 186 2.62 2.29 19.34
C PHE A 186 2.81 3.65 18.67
N VAL A 187 2.86 4.74 19.44
CA VAL A 187 3.08 6.10 18.89
C VAL A 187 4.48 6.26 18.30
N SER A 188 5.50 5.72 18.97
CA SER A 188 6.88 5.72 18.47
C SER A 188 6.99 4.90 17.17
N TRP A 189 6.29 3.77 17.10
CA TRP A 189 6.19 2.96 15.88
C TRP A 189 5.56 3.75 14.71
N LEU A 190 4.49 4.51 14.95
CA LEU A 190 3.87 5.37 13.94
C LEU A 190 4.81 6.50 13.46
N ASP A 191 5.60 7.07 14.36
CA ASP A 191 6.56 8.15 14.02
C ASP A 191 7.63 7.66 13.04
N THR A 192 8.06 6.40 13.14
CA THR A 192 9.08 5.83 12.24
C THR A 192 8.60 5.59 10.81
N ARG A 193 7.30 5.72 10.53
CA ARG A 193 6.74 5.38 9.21
C ARG A 193 6.92 6.51 8.20
N PRO A 194 7.46 6.20 7.00
CA PRO A 194 7.61 7.20 5.94
C PRO A 194 6.26 7.54 5.30
N LEU A 195 6.19 8.70 4.64
CA LEU A 195 4.99 9.16 3.94
C LEU A 195 4.46 8.16 2.89
N SER A 196 5.35 7.43 2.20
CA SER A 196 4.94 6.39 1.24
C SER A 196 4.16 5.25 1.89
N TRP A 197 4.53 4.85 3.11
CA TRP A 197 3.83 3.83 3.87
C TRP A 197 2.41 4.29 4.22
N TRP A 198 2.27 5.55 4.61
CA TRP A 198 1.00 6.17 4.91
C TRP A 198 0.07 6.28 3.70
N ILE A 199 0.58 6.71 2.55
CA ILE A 199 -0.18 6.76 1.29
C ILE A 199 -0.63 5.36 0.88
N MET A 200 0.27 4.36 0.93
CA MET A 200 -0.06 2.99 0.57
C MET A 200 -1.12 2.40 1.51
N THR A 201 -0.96 2.60 2.83
CA THR A 201 -1.94 2.14 3.82
C THR A 201 -3.30 2.80 3.60
N TRP A 202 -3.35 4.11 3.35
CA TRP A 202 -4.60 4.81 3.03
C TRP A 202 -5.27 4.25 1.76
N PHE A 203 -4.50 4.05 0.69
CA PHE A 203 -5.00 3.50 -0.57
C PHE A 203 -5.57 2.08 -0.39
N VAL A 204 -4.81 1.19 0.27
CA VAL A 204 -5.24 -0.20 0.50
C VAL A 204 -6.49 -0.24 1.37
N ILE A 205 -6.56 0.57 2.43
CA ILE A 205 -7.75 0.64 3.30
C ILE A 205 -8.97 1.07 2.50
N ILE A 206 -8.86 2.08 1.64
CA ILE A 206 -9.97 2.52 0.79
C ILE A 206 -10.42 1.40 -0.15
N VAL A 207 -9.48 0.78 -0.87
CA VAL A 207 -9.81 -0.29 -1.83
C VAL A 207 -10.48 -1.47 -1.13
N VAL A 208 -9.97 -1.88 0.03
CA VAL A 208 -10.54 -2.96 0.83
C VAL A 208 -11.95 -2.62 1.30
N ILE A 209 -12.16 -1.39 1.82
CA ILE A 209 -13.48 -0.96 2.31
C ILE A 209 -14.49 -0.88 1.16
N LEU A 210 -14.13 -0.28 0.03
CA LEU A 210 -15.01 -0.21 -1.14
C LEU A 210 -15.34 -1.60 -1.69
N THR A 211 -14.34 -2.49 -1.73
CA THR A 211 -14.55 -3.89 -2.15
C THR A 211 -15.47 -4.63 -1.17
N ALA A 212 -15.29 -4.43 0.13
CA ALA A 212 -16.15 -5.02 1.16
C ALA A 212 -17.60 -4.52 1.05
N ILE A 213 -17.79 -3.20 0.84
CA ILE A 213 -19.11 -2.60 0.60
C ILE A 213 -19.76 -3.21 -0.64
N GLY A 214 -19.06 -3.21 -1.78
CA GLY A 214 -19.57 -3.76 -3.03
C GLY A 214 -19.88 -5.27 -2.97
N THR A 215 -19.11 -6.03 -2.17
CA THR A 215 -19.30 -7.47 -2.02
C THR A 215 -20.48 -7.79 -1.10
N MET A 216 -20.48 -7.24 0.11
CA MET A 216 -21.34 -7.69 1.21
C MET A 216 -22.56 -6.79 1.45
N PHE A 217 -22.46 -5.48 1.21
CA PHE A 217 -23.46 -4.50 1.64
C PHE A 217 -24.29 -3.91 0.49
N ARG A 218 -23.94 -4.25 -0.74
CA ARG A 218 -24.61 -3.76 -1.94
C ARG A 218 -25.81 -4.63 -2.33
N GLY A 219 -27.00 -4.03 -2.25
CA GLY A 219 -28.30 -4.63 -2.60
C GLY A 219 -28.92 -4.10 -3.89
N PRO A 220 -30.18 -4.48 -4.19
CA PRO A 220 -30.92 -4.02 -5.36
C PRO A 220 -31.02 -2.50 -5.40
N GLU A 221 -30.98 -1.92 -6.60
CA GLU A 221 -31.07 -0.46 -6.82
C GLU A 221 -30.00 0.36 -6.08
N TRP A 222 -28.86 -0.24 -5.74
CA TRP A 222 -27.81 0.39 -4.91
C TRP A 222 -28.24 0.73 -3.49
N SER A 223 -29.28 0.06 -2.99
CA SER A 223 -29.64 0.15 -1.58
C SER A 223 -28.61 -0.55 -0.70
N TRP A 224 -28.46 -0.05 0.53
CA TRP A 224 -27.66 -0.69 1.56
C TRP A 224 -28.44 -1.89 2.12
N THR A 225 -27.87 -3.08 2.04
CA THR A 225 -28.46 -4.32 2.57
C THR A 225 -27.51 -4.96 3.57
N TRP A 226 -28.05 -5.50 4.66
CA TRP A 226 -27.22 -6.24 5.59
C TRP A 226 -26.88 -7.63 5.02
N PRO A 227 -25.63 -8.12 5.20
CA PRO A 227 -25.21 -9.41 4.61
C PRO A 227 -26.02 -10.62 5.05
N TRP A 228 -26.70 -10.52 6.20
CA TRP A 228 -27.51 -11.57 6.81
C TRP A 228 -29.02 -11.43 6.51
N GLU A 229 -29.44 -10.31 5.92
CA GLU A 229 -30.76 -10.21 5.29
C GLU A 229 -30.59 -10.79 3.89
N GLY A 230 -31.04 -12.04 3.70
CA GLY A 230 -30.86 -12.77 2.45
C GLY A 230 -31.26 -11.92 1.25
N ILE A 231 -30.42 -11.90 0.21
CA ILE A 231 -30.70 -11.17 -1.06
C ILE A 231 -31.69 -11.98 -1.93
N TYR A 232 -32.49 -12.86 -1.31
CA TYR A 232 -33.54 -13.67 -1.93
C TYR A 232 -34.69 -13.89 -0.97
#